data_AF-A0A7C5FIG5-F1
#
_entry.id   AF-A0A7C5FIG5-F1
#
_cell.length_a   1.000
_cell.length_b   1.000
_cell.length_c   1.000
_cell.angle_alpha   90.00
_cell.angle_beta   90.00
_cell.angle_gamma   90.00
#
_symmetry.space_group_name_H-M   'P 1'
#
loop_
_entity.id
_entity.type
_entity.pdbx_description
1 polymer ?
#
loop_
_entity_poly.entity_id
_entity_poly.type
_entity_poly.pdbx_seq_one_letter_code
_entity_poly.pdbx_strand_id
1 'polypeptide(L)'
;MNRTGGILPYAESKKQPDNLLKVSWSWYNQAQGTVAWTFVNGTSAVKSFLLLRNSYYFGNAFWPVYLNNKSFNVNFILGPSPLVNNGIASNSAPVAVITFPGKGEIVAFVFTLSTGQSWSILEGGFSVESPPSGYSLIPVTFNGTSVYCITYDKKQVSDWDLQTGTTLQGYTPNPSAFETATFVCNGGYVALFRDIINAGKCP
;
A
#
# COMPACT_ATOMS: atom_id res chain seq x y z
N MET A 1 7.33 22.04 45.90
CA MET A 1 8.19 21.05 45.21
C MET A 1 7.32 20.25 44.26
N ASN A 2 7.57 20.41 42.96
CA ASN A 2 6.90 19.75 41.85
C ASN A 2 7.22 18.25 41.81
N ARG A 3 6.29 17.44 41.25
CA ARG A 3 6.51 16.54 40.09
C ARG A 3 5.22 15.78 39.74
N THR A 4 4.42 16.33 38.83
CA THR A 4 3.46 15.57 38.02
C THR A 4 4.17 15.12 36.75
N GLY A 5 4.37 13.81 36.61
CA GLY A 5 4.96 13.20 35.41
C GLY A 5 3.92 13.10 34.31
N GLY A 6 3.95 14.03 33.36
CA GLY A 6 3.21 13.92 32.10
C GLY A 6 3.98 13.07 31.12
N ILE A 7 3.39 11.95 30.69
CA ILE A 7 3.83 11.21 29.51
C ILE A 7 3.25 11.96 28.30
N LEU A 8 4.09 12.65 27.54
CA LEU A 8 3.72 13.22 26.26
C LEU A 8 3.71 12.11 25.21
N PRO A 9 2.66 11.93 24.39
CA PRO A 9 2.74 11.08 23.22
C PRO A 9 3.69 11.73 22.20
N TYR A 10 4.70 10.97 21.79
CA TYR A 10 5.68 11.36 20.79
C TYR A 10 4.99 11.39 19.41
N ALA A 11 4.51 12.56 19.00
CA ALA A 11 4.09 12.82 17.63
C ALA A 11 5.28 13.45 16.88
N GLU A 12 6.11 12.61 16.26
CA GLU A 12 7.13 13.08 15.33
C GLU A 12 6.43 13.53 14.03
N SER A 13 6.18 14.84 13.91
CA SER A 13 5.77 15.46 12.64
C SER A 13 6.97 16.17 12.02
N LYS A 14 7.67 15.49 11.11
CA LYS A 14 8.56 16.20 10.19
C LYS A 14 7.67 16.98 9.20
N LYS A 15 7.59 18.31 9.38
CA LYS A 15 6.98 19.23 8.40
C LYS A 15 7.76 19.15 7.08
N GLN A 16 7.25 18.39 6.12
CA GLN A 16 7.56 18.54 4.70
C GLN A 16 7.05 19.92 4.22
N PRO A 17 7.76 20.61 3.31
CA PRO A 17 7.35 21.91 2.78
C PRO A 17 5.97 21.80 2.14
N ASP A 18 4.98 22.53 2.67
CA ASP A 18 3.55 22.60 2.29
C ASP A 18 3.04 21.43 1.42
N ASN A 19 3.37 20.21 1.83
CA ASN A 19 2.85 19.02 1.17
C ASN A 19 1.45 18.86 1.72
N LEU A 20 0.48 19.36 0.95
CA LEU A 20 -0.92 19.24 1.27
C LEU A 20 -1.37 17.77 1.24
N LEU A 21 -0.58 16.87 0.63
CA LEU A 21 -0.67 15.43 0.87
C LEU A 21 0.10 15.07 2.14
N LYS A 22 -0.61 14.51 3.13
CA LYS A 22 -0.05 14.13 4.43
C LYS A 22 -0.30 12.66 4.70
N VAL A 23 0.66 12.04 5.38
CA VAL A 23 0.52 10.71 5.95
C VAL A 23 1.00 10.75 7.40
N SER A 24 0.28 10.03 8.26
CA SER A 24 0.68 9.76 9.64
C SER A 24 0.30 8.34 10.00
N TRP A 25 0.84 7.84 11.11
CA TRP A 25 0.39 6.58 11.69
C TRP A 25 0.26 6.67 13.20
N SER A 26 -0.52 5.77 13.77
CA SER A 26 -0.60 5.51 15.21
C SER A 26 -0.76 4.03 15.48
N TRP A 27 -0.39 3.56 16.67
CA TRP A 27 -0.77 2.22 17.09
C TRP A 27 -2.30 2.08 17.14
N TYR A 28 -2.84 1.09 16.45
CA TYR A 28 -4.24 0.69 16.58
C TYR A 28 -4.38 -0.41 17.64
N ASN A 29 -3.52 -1.42 17.54
CA ASN A 29 -3.33 -2.43 18.56
C ASN A 29 -1.84 -2.80 18.63
N GLN A 30 -1.12 -2.17 19.55
CA GLN A 30 0.33 -2.37 19.71
C GLN A 30 0.68 -3.82 20.09
N ALA A 31 -0.16 -4.48 20.90
CA ALA A 31 0.07 -5.87 21.33
C ALA A 31 -0.01 -6.88 20.17
N GLN A 32 -0.74 -6.54 19.11
CA GLN A 32 -0.86 -7.34 17.89
C GLN A 32 0.00 -6.80 16.74
N GLY A 33 0.80 -5.76 16.98
CA GLY A 33 1.63 -5.17 15.93
C GLY A 33 0.85 -4.46 14.82
N THR A 34 -0.35 -3.96 15.12
CA THR A 34 -1.24 -3.33 14.15
C THR A 34 -1.22 -1.81 14.30
N VAL A 35 -0.92 -1.12 13.19
CA VAL A 35 -0.96 0.34 13.10
C VAL A 35 -2.13 0.81 12.24
N ALA A 36 -2.54 2.05 12.47
CA ALA A 36 -3.48 2.79 11.63
C ALA A 36 -2.71 3.82 10.82
N TRP A 37 -2.65 3.66 9.51
CA TRP A 37 -2.21 4.72 8.61
C TRP A 37 -3.35 5.69 8.36
N THR A 38 -3.06 6.98 8.35
CA THR A 38 -4.03 8.03 7.99
C THR A 38 -3.42 8.90 6.91
N PHE A 39 -4.15 9.06 5.82
CA PHE A 39 -3.79 9.86 4.67
C PHE A 39 -4.75 11.04 4.55
N VAL A 40 -4.22 12.21 4.22
CA VAL A 40 -5.02 13.43 4.03
C VAL A 40 -4.62 14.07 2.71
N ASN A 41 -5.61 14.38 1.87
CA ASN A 41 -5.44 15.21 0.69
C ASN A 41 -6.00 16.61 0.93
N GLY A 42 -5.16 17.53 1.40
CA GLY A 42 -5.48 18.94 1.53
C GLY A 42 -5.31 19.76 0.24
N THR A 43 -4.99 19.12 -0.90
CA THR A 43 -4.85 19.83 -2.18
C THR A 43 -6.23 20.14 -2.76
N SER A 44 -6.29 20.99 -3.78
CA SER A 44 -7.52 21.32 -4.51
C SER A 44 -7.91 20.30 -5.59
N ALA A 45 -7.16 19.20 -5.75
CA ALA A 45 -7.39 18.20 -6.79
C ALA A 45 -7.40 16.78 -6.23
N VAL A 46 -8.00 15.85 -6.98
CA VAL A 46 -7.85 14.41 -6.73
C VAL A 46 -6.37 14.04 -6.87
N LYS A 47 -5.85 13.23 -5.94
CA LYS A 47 -4.46 12.78 -5.94
C LYS A 47 -4.39 11.27 -5.75
N SER A 48 -3.54 10.63 -6.55
CA SER A 48 -3.16 9.23 -6.40
C SER A 48 -1.71 9.15 -5.94
N PHE A 49 -1.43 8.27 -4.98
CA PHE A 49 -0.09 8.10 -4.42
C PHE A 49 0.12 6.68 -3.89
N LEU A 50 1.38 6.33 -3.69
CA LEU A 50 1.83 5.12 -2.99
C LEU A 50 2.30 5.50 -1.59
N LEU A 51 2.18 4.57 -0.65
CA LEU A 51 2.86 4.67 0.64
C LEU A 51 4.21 3.94 0.54
N LEU A 52 5.31 4.68 0.55
CA LEU A 52 6.64 4.11 0.81
C LEU A 52 6.82 4.06 2.33
N ARG A 53 7.14 2.89 2.89
CA ARG A 53 7.44 2.70 4.33
C ARG A 53 8.44 1.57 4.50
N ASN A 54 9.33 1.65 5.49
CA ASN A 54 10.37 0.64 5.74
C ASN A 54 11.13 0.22 4.46
N SER A 55 11.42 1.20 3.58
CA SER A 55 12.14 1.04 2.31
C SER A 55 11.39 0.28 1.19
N TYR A 56 10.08 0.04 1.28
CA TYR A 56 9.30 -0.53 0.18
C TYR A 56 7.85 0.01 0.11
N TYR A 57 7.17 -0.26 -1.00
CA TYR A 57 5.80 0.22 -1.23
C TYR A 57 4.76 -0.67 -0.57
N PHE A 58 3.86 -0.09 0.24
CA PHE A 58 2.78 -0.84 0.87
C PHE A 58 1.90 -1.53 -0.18
N GLY A 59 1.57 -2.80 0.08
CA GLY A 59 0.87 -3.67 -0.85
C GLY A 59 1.80 -4.50 -1.73
N ASN A 60 3.07 -4.11 -1.96
CA ASN A 60 3.94 -4.83 -2.89
C ASN A 60 4.39 -6.22 -2.40
N ALA A 61 4.53 -6.42 -1.09
CA ALA A 61 5.13 -7.64 -0.57
C ALA A 61 4.26 -8.90 -0.71
N PHE A 62 2.94 -8.77 -0.58
CA PHE A 62 2.03 -9.91 -0.42
C PHE A 62 0.70 -9.72 -1.18
N TRP A 63 0.70 -8.89 -2.23
CA TRP A 63 -0.49 -8.64 -3.06
C TRP A 63 -1.18 -9.90 -3.62
N PRO A 64 -0.51 -11.00 -4.01
CA PRO A 64 -1.23 -12.17 -4.53
C PRO A 64 -2.06 -12.86 -3.44
N VAL A 65 -1.63 -12.79 -2.18
CA VAL A 65 -2.40 -13.29 -1.02
C VAL A 65 -3.61 -12.40 -0.79
N TYR A 66 -3.44 -11.08 -0.81
CA TYR A 66 -4.55 -10.15 -0.61
C TYR A 66 -5.64 -10.31 -1.68
N LEU A 67 -5.22 -10.47 -2.94
CA LEU A 67 -6.13 -10.60 -4.07
C LEU A 67 -6.93 -11.92 -4.04
N ASN A 68 -6.29 -13.02 -3.65
CA ASN A 68 -6.92 -14.34 -3.66
C ASN A 68 -7.88 -14.56 -2.47
N ASN A 69 -7.64 -13.89 -1.34
CA ASN A 69 -8.38 -14.14 -0.10
C ASN A 69 -9.39 -13.01 0.15
N LYS A 70 -10.69 -13.32 -0.06
CA LYS A 70 -11.80 -12.35 -0.04
C LYS A 70 -11.92 -11.52 1.25
N SER A 71 -11.42 -12.02 2.38
CA SER A 71 -11.41 -11.29 3.64
C SER A 71 -10.60 -9.99 3.60
N PHE A 72 -9.61 -9.87 2.70
CA PHE A 72 -8.86 -8.62 2.53
C PHE A 72 -9.58 -7.60 1.63
N ASN A 73 -10.58 -8.03 0.84
CA ASN A 73 -11.32 -7.17 -0.08
C ASN A 73 -10.42 -6.34 -1.02
N VAL A 74 -9.29 -6.90 -1.45
CA VAL A 74 -8.36 -6.25 -2.38
C VAL A 74 -8.71 -6.68 -3.80
N ASN A 75 -8.81 -5.70 -4.70
CA ASN A 75 -9.04 -5.91 -6.12
C ASN A 75 -8.11 -5.01 -6.94
N PHE A 76 -7.86 -5.40 -8.19
CA PHE A 76 -7.28 -4.48 -9.16
C PHE A 76 -8.27 -3.36 -9.48
N ILE A 77 -7.79 -2.11 -9.49
CA ILE A 77 -8.57 -0.97 -9.99
C ILE A 77 -8.41 -0.81 -11.50
N LEU A 78 -9.40 -0.19 -12.12
CA LEU A 78 -9.39 0.18 -13.55
C LEU A 78 -9.03 1.65 -13.78
N GLY A 79 -9.06 2.50 -12.75
CA GLY A 79 -8.71 3.92 -12.84
C GLY A 79 -8.62 4.59 -11.46
N PRO A 80 -8.24 5.89 -11.41
CA PRO A 80 -8.08 6.62 -10.17
C PRO A 80 -9.44 7.02 -9.57
N SER A 81 -10.07 6.09 -8.85
CA SER A 81 -11.30 6.34 -8.10
C SER A 81 -10.99 6.68 -6.64
N PRO A 82 -11.50 7.81 -6.10
CA PRO A 82 -11.36 8.12 -4.67
C PRO A 82 -11.83 6.98 -3.77
N LEU A 83 -11.05 6.70 -2.73
CA LEU A 83 -11.34 5.61 -1.79
C LEU A 83 -12.63 5.90 -1.01
N VAL A 84 -13.45 4.88 -0.80
CA VAL A 84 -14.64 4.96 0.05
C VAL A 84 -14.23 4.63 1.49
N ASN A 85 -14.71 5.41 2.46
CA ASN A 85 -14.48 5.13 3.88
C ASN A 85 -15.60 4.22 4.41
N ASN A 86 -15.29 2.94 4.55
CA ASN A 86 -16.17 1.92 5.15
C ASN A 86 -15.88 1.71 6.65
N GLY A 87 -15.04 2.57 7.24
CA GLY A 87 -14.50 2.39 8.60
C GLY A 87 -13.16 1.68 8.57
N ILE A 88 -12.24 2.06 9.47
CA ILE A 88 -10.82 1.67 9.40
C ILE A 88 -10.59 0.15 9.38
N ALA A 89 -11.42 -0.62 10.08
CA ALA A 89 -11.34 -2.09 10.12
C ALA A 89 -11.88 -2.78 8.85
N SER A 90 -12.62 -2.06 8.00
CA SER A 90 -13.21 -2.56 6.76
C SER A 90 -12.66 -1.86 5.51
N ASN A 91 -11.81 -0.85 5.70
CA ASN A 91 -11.11 -0.16 4.64
C ASN A 91 -10.06 -1.08 4.02
N SER A 92 -10.07 -1.14 2.69
CA SER A 92 -9.07 -1.86 1.90
C SER A 92 -8.65 -0.99 0.73
N ALA A 93 -7.36 -1.06 0.39
CA ALA A 93 -6.80 -0.33 -0.73
C ALA A 93 -6.75 -1.25 -1.95
N PRO A 94 -7.11 -0.77 -3.14
CA PRO A 94 -6.95 -1.55 -4.35
C PRO A 94 -5.49 -1.59 -4.78
N VAL A 95 -5.15 -2.58 -5.60
CA VAL A 95 -3.85 -2.70 -6.24
C VAL A 95 -3.90 -2.25 -7.70
N ALA A 96 -2.75 -1.86 -8.24
CA ALA A 96 -2.57 -1.51 -9.65
C ALA A 96 -1.15 -1.86 -10.11
N VAL A 97 -0.91 -1.87 -11.42
CA VAL A 97 0.46 -1.92 -11.95
C VAL A 97 1.09 -0.53 -11.88
N ILE A 98 2.27 -0.46 -11.28
CA ILE A 98 3.07 0.75 -11.15
C ILE A 98 4.30 0.63 -12.04
N THR A 99 4.38 1.49 -13.05
CA THR A 99 5.53 1.57 -13.96
C THR A 99 6.54 2.58 -13.43
N PHE A 100 7.79 2.16 -13.32
CA PHE A 100 8.95 2.99 -13.04
C PHE A 100 9.76 3.12 -14.34
N PRO A 101 9.70 4.28 -15.03
CA PRO A 101 10.32 4.45 -16.35
C PRO A 101 11.79 4.03 -16.37
N GLY A 102 12.13 3.13 -17.31
CA GLY A 102 13.48 2.61 -17.49
C GLY A 102 13.98 1.63 -16.42
N LYS A 103 13.14 1.23 -15.47
CA LYS A 103 13.53 0.35 -14.36
C LYS A 103 12.72 -0.94 -14.29
N GLY A 104 11.39 -0.83 -14.38
CA GLY A 104 10.50 -1.99 -14.33
C GLY A 104 9.13 -1.65 -13.79
N GLU A 105 8.37 -2.69 -13.48
CA GLU A 105 7.00 -2.61 -12.99
C GLU A 105 6.87 -3.36 -11.67
N ILE A 106 5.92 -2.95 -10.83
CA ILE A 106 5.49 -3.68 -9.64
C ILE A 106 3.98 -3.64 -9.51
N VAL A 107 3.40 -4.52 -8.69
CA VAL A 107 2.06 -4.35 -8.15
C VAL A 107 2.16 -3.77 -6.75
N ALA A 108 1.37 -2.74 -6.44
CA ALA A 108 1.31 -2.13 -5.11
C ALA A 108 -0.07 -1.53 -4.84
N PHE A 109 -0.36 -1.17 -3.58
CA PHE A 109 -1.58 -0.41 -3.28
C PHE A 109 -1.49 1.01 -3.84
N VAL A 110 -2.61 1.47 -4.42
CA VAL A 110 -2.77 2.85 -4.87
C VAL A 110 -3.84 3.53 -4.05
N PHE A 111 -3.46 4.62 -3.40
CA PHE A 111 -4.38 5.44 -2.62
C PHE A 111 -4.79 6.64 -3.45
N THR A 112 -6.07 6.71 -3.82
CA THR A 112 -6.63 7.89 -4.50
C THR A 112 -7.58 8.60 -3.55
N LEU A 113 -7.35 9.89 -3.31
CA LEU A 113 -8.17 10.71 -2.42
C LEU A 113 -8.74 11.92 -3.15
N SER A 114 -10.01 12.20 -2.88
CA SER A 114 -10.68 13.45 -3.26
C SER A 114 -10.08 14.66 -2.54
N THR A 115 -10.34 15.85 -3.06
CA THR A 115 -10.04 17.13 -2.41
C THR A 115 -10.61 17.17 -0.99
N GLY A 116 -9.77 17.49 0.00
CA GLY A 116 -10.13 17.57 1.42
C GLY A 116 -10.32 16.22 2.12
N GLN A 117 -10.19 15.09 1.42
CA GLN A 117 -10.48 13.77 1.99
C GLN A 117 -9.40 13.34 2.99
N SER A 118 -9.86 12.75 4.09
CA SER A 118 -9.05 11.93 5.01
C SER A 118 -9.50 10.47 4.93
N TRP A 119 -8.57 9.54 4.91
CA TRP A 119 -8.85 8.10 4.84
C TRP A 119 -7.77 7.30 5.56
N SER A 120 -8.15 6.17 6.16
CA SER A 120 -7.27 5.37 7.01
C SER A 120 -7.38 3.88 6.72
N ILE A 121 -6.30 3.13 6.94
CA ILE A 121 -6.24 1.67 6.80
C ILE A 121 -5.37 1.06 7.90
N LEU A 122 -5.70 -0.17 8.30
CA LEU A 122 -4.88 -0.95 9.21
C LEU A 122 -3.77 -1.70 8.48
N GLU A 123 -2.61 -1.80 9.12
CA GLU A 123 -1.51 -2.64 8.66
C GLU A 123 -0.90 -3.38 9.85
N GLY A 124 -0.72 -4.69 9.70
CA GLY A 124 -0.04 -5.54 10.70
C GLY A 124 1.45 -5.72 10.39
N GLY A 125 2.15 -6.43 11.28
CA GLY A 125 3.55 -6.80 11.09
C GLY A 125 4.57 -5.82 11.66
N PHE A 126 4.18 -5.05 12.69
CA PHE A 126 5.08 -4.14 13.40
C PHE A 126 5.27 -4.57 14.86
N SER A 127 6.32 -4.04 15.49
CA SER A 127 6.54 -4.18 16.94
C SER A 127 7.05 -2.86 17.52
N VAL A 128 7.21 -2.81 18.84
CA VAL A 128 7.81 -1.64 19.50
C VAL A 128 9.26 -1.43 19.07
N GLU A 129 9.98 -2.53 18.83
CA GLU A 129 11.38 -2.55 18.39
C GLU A 129 11.52 -2.23 16.90
N SER A 130 10.47 -2.48 16.12
CA SER A 130 10.43 -2.21 14.69
C SER A 130 9.11 -1.53 14.28
N PRO A 131 8.88 -0.27 14.70
CA PRO A 131 7.71 0.50 14.31
C PRO A 131 7.80 0.92 12.83
N PRO A 132 6.69 1.42 12.23
CA PRO A 132 6.77 2.03 10.91
C PRO A 132 7.75 3.20 10.88
N SER A 133 8.64 3.21 9.88
CA SER A 133 9.69 4.21 9.73
C SER A 133 9.91 4.56 8.26
N GLY A 134 10.61 5.68 8.01
CA GLY A 134 10.95 6.12 6.66
C GLY A 134 9.73 6.33 5.75
N TYR A 135 8.58 6.67 6.32
CA TYR A 135 7.33 6.69 5.58
C TYR A 135 7.14 8.00 4.79
N SER A 136 6.63 7.89 3.57
CA SER A 136 6.32 9.05 2.72
C SER A 136 5.28 8.69 1.67
N LEU A 137 4.57 9.72 1.17
CA LEU A 137 3.66 9.58 0.04
C LEU A 137 4.41 9.87 -1.26
N ILE A 138 4.41 8.92 -2.18
CA ILE A 138 5.02 9.07 -3.49
C ILE A 138 3.91 9.30 -4.52
N PRO A 139 3.79 10.50 -5.11
CA PRO A 139 2.76 10.79 -6.11
C PRO A 139 2.92 9.89 -7.33
N VAL A 140 1.79 9.47 -7.90
CA VAL A 140 1.74 8.72 -9.15
C VAL A 140 0.76 9.33 -10.13
N THR A 141 1.00 9.13 -11.41
CA THR A 141 0.15 9.65 -12.49
C THR A 141 -0.50 8.49 -13.23
N PHE A 142 -1.83 8.53 -13.37
CA PHE A 142 -2.55 7.52 -14.14
C PHE A 142 -2.13 7.57 -15.62
N ASN A 143 -1.88 6.41 -16.21
CA ASN A 143 -1.39 6.24 -17.58
C ASN A 143 -2.27 5.30 -18.42
N GLY A 144 -3.52 5.09 -18.01
CA GLY A 144 -4.49 4.26 -18.71
C GLY A 144 -4.75 2.92 -18.04
N THR A 145 -5.53 2.11 -18.73
CA THR A 145 -5.97 0.78 -18.29
C THR A 145 -5.47 -0.23 -19.32
N SER A 146 -4.96 -1.37 -18.87
CA SER A 146 -4.42 -2.40 -19.76
C SER A 146 -4.59 -3.78 -19.13
N VAL A 147 -4.53 -4.81 -19.98
CA VAL A 147 -4.45 -6.19 -19.52
C VAL A 147 -2.99 -6.54 -19.30
N TYR A 148 -2.69 -7.18 -18.17
CA TYR A 148 -1.37 -7.69 -17.84
C TYR A 148 -1.44 -9.18 -17.52
N CYS A 149 -0.52 -9.96 -18.06
CA CYS A 149 -0.23 -11.30 -17.57
C CYS A 149 0.79 -11.20 -16.46
N ILE A 150 0.38 -11.53 -15.23
CA ILE A 150 1.21 -11.37 -14.05
C ILE A 150 1.53 -12.74 -13.46
N THR A 151 2.83 -13.02 -13.31
CA THR A 151 3.37 -14.11 -12.51
C THR A 151 3.86 -13.55 -11.19
N TYR A 152 3.30 -13.96 -10.05
CA TYR A 152 3.87 -13.60 -8.76
C TYR A 152 4.95 -14.60 -8.34
N ASP A 153 5.97 -14.12 -7.62
CA ASP A 153 6.97 -14.96 -6.97
C ASP A 153 6.33 -15.75 -5.81
N LYS A 154 6.39 -17.09 -5.88
CA LYS A 154 5.82 -17.98 -4.84
C LYS A 154 6.39 -17.72 -3.44
N LYS A 155 7.58 -17.10 -3.35
CA LYS A 155 8.16 -16.69 -2.07
C LYS A 155 7.27 -15.71 -1.31
N GLN A 156 6.47 -14.89 -1.98
CA GLN A 156 5.49 -14.00 -1.33
C GLN A 156 4.53 -14.78 -0.44
N VAL A 157 4.00 -15.89 -0.94
CA VAL A 157 3.04 -16.72 -0.21
C VAL A 157 3.73 -17.46 0.94
N SER A 158 4.89 -18.05 0.70
CA SER A 158 5.61 -18.77 1.76
C SER A 158 6.11 -17.83 2.88
N ASP A 159 6.55 -16.62 2.54
CA ASP A 159 6.97 -15.63 3.53
C ASP A 159 5.78 -15.11 4.32
N TRP A 160 4.62 -14.90 3.67
CA TRP A 160 3.39 -14.53 4.36
C TRP A 160 2.99 -15.58 5.39
N ASP A 161 2.95 -16.85 4.99
CA ASP A 161 2.57 -17.95 5.88
C ASP A 161 3.60 -18.12 7.02
N LEU A 162 4.89 -17.94 6.74
CA LEU A 162 5.93 -17.94 7.77
C LEU A 162 5.74 -16.82 8.80
N GLN A 163 5.34 -15.63 8.36
CA GLN A 163 5.15 -14.47 9.24
C GLN A 163 3.84 -14.51 10.03
N THR A 164 2.78 -15.05 9.45
CA THR A 164 1.43 -14.98 10.01
C THR A 164 0.97 -16.31 10.62
N GLY A 165 1.67 -17.41 10.37
CA GLY A 165 1.25 -18.75 10.76
C GLY A 165 0.02 -19.25 10.01
N THR A 166 -0.33 -18.64 8.87
CA THR A 166 -1.46 -19.06 8.05
C THR A 166 -1.07 -20.12 7.01
N THR A 167 -2.04 -20.54 6.22
CA THR A 167 -1.86 -21.38 5.01
C THR A 167 -2.57 -20.77 3.81
N LEU A 168 -2.61 -19.44 3.77
CA LEU A 168 -3.34 -18.72 2.73
C LEU A 168 -2.62 -18.87 1.40
N GLN A 169 -3.39 -18.95 0.33
CA GLN A 169 -2.83 -19.15 -1.01
C GLN A 169 -2.80 -17.84 -1.77
N GLY A 170 -1.85 -17.70 -2.70
CA GLY A 170 -1.92 -16.73 -3.79
C GLY A 170 -2.94 -17.16 -4.85
N TYR A 171 -3.21 -16.31 -5.84
CA TYR A 171 -4.18 -16.62 -6.88
C TYR A 171 -3.72 -17.79 -7.78
N THR A 172 -4.68 -18.48 -8.40
CA THR A 172 -4.42 -19.56 -9.36
C THR A 172 -5.32 -19.39 -10.60
N PRO A 173 -4.81 -19.58 -11.82
CA PRO A 173 -3.44 -20.00 -12.17
C PRO A 173 -2.39 -18.90 -11.91
N ASN A 174 -1.11 -19.30 -11.79
CA ASN A 174 0.03 -18.37 -11.75
C ASN A 174 0.95 -18.71 -12.92
N PRO A 175 0.99 -17.91 -14.01
CA PRO A 175 0.42 -16.58 -14.14
C PRO A 175 -1.11 -16.51 -14.37
N SER A 176 -1.68 -15.33 -14.15
CA SER A 176 -3.06 -14.96 -14.52
C SER A 176 -3.11 -13.59 -15.21
N ALA A 177 -4.13 -13.39 -16.05
CA ALA A 177 -4.37 -12.12 -16.72
C ALA A 177 -5.29 -11.23 -15.89
N PHE A 178 -4.92 -9.96 -15.72
CA PHE A 178 -5.71 -8.96 -15.00
C PHE A 178 -5.86 -7.70 -15.86
N GLU A 179 -7.08 -7.21 -16.00
CA GLU A 179 -7.30 -5.84 -16.48
C GLU A 179 -7.14 -4.89 -15.30
N THR A 180 -6.25 -3.91 -15.42
CA THR A 180 -5.97 -2.96 -14.35
C THR A 180 -5.44 -1.62 -14.87
N ALA A 181 -5.57 -0.60 -14.02
CA ALA A 181 -4.92 0.69 -14.18
C ALA A 181 -3.40 0.56 -14.14
N THR A 182 -2.75 1.37 -14.97
CA THR A 182 -1.32 1.60 -14.94
C THR A 182 -1.05 2.99 -14.38
N PHE A 183 -0.13 3.08 -13.43
CA PHE A 183 0.32 4.35 -12.87
C PHE A 183 1.83 4.52 -13.07
N VAL A 184 2.25 5.71 -13.47
CA VAL A 184 3.68 6.06 -13.59
C VAL A 184 4.17 6.65 -12.27
N CYS A 185 5.29 6.11 -11.78
CA CYS A 185 5.98 6.57 -10.57
C CYS A 185 7.41 7.00 -10.92
N ASN A 186 7.75 8.26 -10.62
CA ASN A 186 9.11 8.81 -10.77
C ASN A 186 9.96 8.64 -9.50
N GLY A 187 9.47 7.89 -8.52
CA GLY A 187 10.18 7.59 -7.27
C GLY A 187 11.31 6.55 -7.44
N GLY A 188 11.86 6.10 -6.30
CA GLY A 188 12.81 5.00 -6.26
C GLY A 188 12.14 3.67 -6.62
N TYR A 189 12.68 2.93 -7.59
CA TYR A 189 12.18 1.59 -7.89
C TYR A 189 12.62 0.63 -6.79
N VAL A 190 11.66 -0.10 -6.24
CA VAL A 190 11.88 -1.15 -5.25
C VAL A 190 10.98 -2.32 -5.62
N ALA A 191 11.58 -3.47 -5.90
CA ALA A 191 10.88 -4.74 -6.06
C ALA A 191 11.39 -5.71 -4.99
N LEU A 192 10.52 -6.09 -4.06
CA LEU A 192 10.87 -7.04 -2.99
C LEU A 192 10.99 -8.48 -3.49
N PHE A 193 10.25 -8.79 -4.55
CA PHE A 193 10.09 -10.12 -5.11
C PHE A 193 10.25 -10.09 -6.62
N ARG A 194 10.53 -11.25 -7.22
CA ARG A 194 10.79 -11.39 -8.66
C ARG A 194 9.52 -11.68 -9.44
N ASP A 195 8.55 -10.78 -9.34
CA ASP A 195 7.32 -10.86 -10.13
C ASP A 195 7.63 -10.62 -11.62
N ILE A 196 6.91 -11.31 -12.50
CA ILE A 196 6.99 -11.11 -13.95
C ILE A 196 5.67 -10.48 -14.39
N ILE A 197 5.74 -9.22 -14.83
CA ILE A 197 4.60 -8.44 -15.30
C ILE A 197 4.80 -8.19 -16.79
N ASN A 198 3.90 -8.71 -17.63
CA ASN A 198 3.94 -8.51 -19.07
C ASN A 198 2.61 -7.91 -19.53
N ALA A 199 2.66 -6.87 -20.36
CA ALA A 199 1.45 -6.37 -21.01
C ALA A 199 0.86 -7.44 -21.94
N GLY A 200 -0.47 -7.56 -21.94
CA GLY A 200 -1.23 -8.53 -22.74
C GLY A 200 -1.81 -9.68 -21.93
N LYS A 201 -2.38 -10.66 -22.64
CA LYS A 201 -2.98 -11.87 -22.05
C LYS A 201 -1.89 -12.87 -21.65
N CYS A 202 -2.24 -13.83 -20.79
CA CYS A 202 -1.35 -14.95 -20.53
C CYS A 202 -1.32 -15.94 -21.71
N PRO A 203 -0.20 -16.66 -21.91
CA PRO A 203 -0.08 -17.74 -22.88
C PRO A 203 -1.11 -18.84 -22.69
#